data_AF-A0A1S1TGW4-F1
#
_entry.id   AF-A0A1S1TGW4-F1
#
_cell.length_a   1.000
_cell.length_b   1.000
_cell.length_c   1.000
_cell.angle_alpha   90.00
_cell.angle_beta   90.00
_cell.angle_gamma   90.00
#
_symmetry.space_group_name_H-M   'P 1'
#
loop_
_entity.id
_entity.type
_entity.pdbx_description
1 polymer ?
#
loop_
_entity_poly.entity_id
_entity_poly.type
_entity_poly.pdbx_seq_one_letter_code
_entity_poly.pdbx_strand_id
1 'polypeptide(L)'
;MIEVLSAPDNIAAFRVAGTVTASDYDQIIPAIEEKLSDHEDIGILADLTGFEDMTGDALRRDLEYGLSKLGEFHRFKRAAVITDKQ
;
A
#
# COMPACT_ATOMS: atom_id res chain seq x y z
N MET A 1 -1.38 -11.76 -1.72
CA MET A 1 0.10 -11.80 -1.79
C MET A 1 0.60 -10.46 -2.28
N ILE A 2 1.62 -9.91 -1.60
CA ILE A 2 2.14 -8.58 -1.91
C ILE A 2 3.66 -8.64 -2.11
N GLU A 3 4.12 -8.00 -3.17
CA GLU A 3 5.53 -7.85 -3.52
C GLU A 3 5.93 -6.38 -3.47
N VAL A 4 7.01 -6.05 -2.78
CA VAL A 4 7.60 -4.70 -2.80
C VAL A 4 8.42 -4.55 -4.08
N LEU A 5 8.05 -3.59 -4.91
CA LEU A 5 8.75 -3.31 -6.16
C LEU A 5 9.92 -2.36 -5.93
N SER A 6 10.98 -2.52 -6.73
CA SER A 6 12.07 -1.55 -6.74
C SER A 6 11.56 -0.21 -7.27
N ALA A 7 11.73 0.84 -6.47
CA ALA A 7 11.36 2.21 -6.78
C ALA A 7 12.31 3.18 -6.08
N PRO A 8 12.35 4.46 -6.49
CA PRO A 8 13.05 5.51 -5.75
C PRO A 8 12.69 5.52 -4.26
N ASP A 9 13.61 5.97 -3.42
CA ASP A 9 13.51 5.85 -1.95
C ASP A 9 12.22 6.47 -1.40
N ASN A 10 11.79 7.60 -1.96
CA ASN A 10 10.57 8.32 -1.61
C ASN A 10 9.29 7.74 -2.24
N ILE A 11 9.34 6.58 -2.88
CA ILE A 11 8.20 5.90 -3.49
C ILE A 11 8.00 4.53 -2.85
N ALA A 12 6.81 4.33 -2.28
CA ALA A 12 6.34 3.04 -1.82
C ALA A 12 5.63 2.34 -2.98
N ALA A 13 6.31 1.37 -3.62
CA ALA A 13 5.80 0.67 -4.78
C ALA A 13 5.49 -0.80 -4.43
N PHE A 14 4.27 -1.22 -4.74
CA PHE A 14 3.78 -2.56 -4.41
C PHE A 14 3.10 -3.18 -5.63
N ARG A 15 3.29 -4.48 -5.81
CA ARG A 15 2.45 -5.32 -6.65
C ARG A 15 1.61 -6.21 -5.75
N VAL A 16 0.31 -6.20 -5.99
CA VAL A 16 -0.70 -6.96 -5.27
C VAL A 16 -1.26 -8.00 -6.22
N ALA A 17 -1.18 -9.28 -5.81
CA ALA A 17 -1.66 -10.40 -6.61
C ALA A 17 -2.41 -11.44 -5.77
N GLY A 18 -3.38 -12.08 -6.41
CA GLY A 18 -4.26 -13.10 -5.83
C GLY A 18 -5.20 -12.53 -4.76
N THR A 19 -5.53 -13.36 -3.78
CA THR A 19 -6.30 -12.93 -2.60
C THR A 19 -5.39 -12.28 -1.56
N VAL A 20 -5.72 -11.05 -1.18
CA VAL A 20 -5.03 -10.30 -0.11
C VAL A 20 -5.56 -10.74 1.25
N THR A 21 -4.64 -11.04 2.17
CA THR A 21 -4.96 -11.43 3.55
C THR A 21 -4.49 -10.38 4.55
N ALA A 22 -4.97 -10.46 5.80
CA ALA A 22 -4.56 -9.52 6.85
C ALA A 22 -3.04 -9.56 7.11
N SER A 23 -2.39 -10.73 6.93
CA SER A 23 -0.93 -10.86 7.11
C SER A 23 -0.13 -10.13 6.03
N ASP A 24 -0.72 -9.89 4.85
CA ASP A 24 -0.05 -9.09 3.81
C ASP A 24 0.14 -7.63 4.29
N TYR A 25 -0.75 -7.10 5.13
CA TYR A 25 -0.62 -5.76 5.71
C TYR A 25 0.51 -5.65 6.73
N ASP A 26 0.86 -6.75 7.40
CA ASP A 26 1.99 -6.78 8.32
C ASP A 26 3.34 -6.58 7.58
N GLN A 27 3.36 -6.76 6.26
CA GLN A 27 4.51 -6.48 5.41
C GLN A 27 4.45 -5.09 4.77
N ILE A 28 3.27 -4.66 4.30
CA ILE A 28 3.09 -3.32 3.69
C ILE A 28 3.34 -2.21 4.69
N ILE A 29 2.71 -2.30 5.86
CA ILE A 29 2.68 -1.18 6.81
C ILE A 29 4.10 -0.76 7.21
N PRO A 30 4.99 -1.67 7.66
CA PRO A 30 6.37 -1.30 7.98
C PRO A 30 7.13 -0.67 6.81
N ALA A 31 6.93 -1.15 5.58
CA ALA A 31 7.59 -0.62 4.40
C ALA A 31 7.14 0.81 4.06
N ILE A 32 5.86 1.15 4.31
CA ILE A 32 5.37 2.52 4.17
C ILE A 32 5.90 3.41 5.31
N GLU A 33 5.87 2.92 6.56
CA GLU A 33 6.35 3.67 7.73
C GLU A 33 7.84 3.98 7.68
N GLU A 34 8.66 3.04 7.19
CA GLU A 34 10.10 3.25 6.99
C GLU A 34 10.33 4.42 6.02
N LYS A 35 9.64 4.43 4.88
CA LYS A 35 9.73 5.52 3.89
C LYS A 35 9.21 6.85 4.42
N LEU A 36 8.13 6.83 5.22
CA LEU A 36 7.65 8.03 5.91
C LEU A 36 8.61 8.50 7.01
N SER A 37 9.41 7.62 7.62
CA SER A 37 10.41 8.05 8.58
C SER A 37 11.57 8.79 7.89
N ASP A 38 11.96 8.35 6.69
CA ASP A 38 13.11 8.89 5.96
C ASP A 38 12.77 10.10 5.09
N HIS A 39 11.49 10.29 4.75
CA HIS A 39 11.03 11.35 3.86
C HIS A 39 9.84 12.11 4.45
N GLU A 40 9.85 13.43 4.33
CA GLU A 40 8.73 14.30 4.72
C GLU A 40 7.45 13.91 3.98
N ASP A 41 7.59 13.61 2.69
CA ASP A 41 6.53 13.25 1.76
C ASP A 41 6.94 12.05 0.89
N ILE A 42 5.98 11.16 0.60
CA ILE A 42 6.20 9.99 -0.26
C ILE A 42 5.14 9.87 -1.36
N GLY A 43 5.49 9.16 -2.43
CA GLY A 43 4.56 8.67 -3.44
C GLY A 43 4.17 7.22 -3.20
N ILE A 44 2.96 6.83 -3.61
CA ILE A 44 2.50 5.44 -3.64
C ILE A 44 2.31 4.98 -5.08
N LEU A 45 2.80 3.79 -5.39
CA LEU A 45 2.44 3.03 -6.58
C LEU A 45 1.85 1.69 -6.15
N ALA A 46 0.59 1.45 -6.50
CA ALA A 46 -0.08 0.18 -6.27
C ALA A 46 -0.42 -0.47 -7.62
N ASP A 47 0.25 -1.55 -7.95
CA ASP A 47 -0.07 -2.42 -9.08
C ASP A 47 -1.04 -3.52 -8.62
N LEU A 48 -2.31 -3.35 -8.97
CA LEU A 48 -3.43 -4.24 -8.67
C LEU A 48 -3.80 -5.13 -9.86
N THR A 49 -2.98 -5.20 -10.91
CA THR A 49 -3.31 -5.98 -12.13
C THR A 49 -3.47 -7.47 -11.88
N GLY A 50 -2.92 -8.00 -10.78
CA GLY A 50 -3.10 -9.38 -10.37
C GLY A 50 -4.07 -9.55 -9.20
N PHE A 51 -4.72 -8.49 -8.73
CA PHE A 51 -5.63 -8.53 -7.58
C PHE A 51 -6.88 -9.32 -7.93
N GLU A 52 -7.21 -10.34 -7.13
CA GLU A 52 -8.40 -11.17 -7.34
C GLU A 52 -9.47 -10.87 -6.29
N ASP A 53 -9.10 -10.84 -5.00
CA ASP A 53 -10.03 -10.63 -3.90
C ASP A 53 -9.30 -10.18 -2.63
N MET A 54 -10.05 -9.82 -1.59
CA MET A 54 -9.53 -9.46 -0.28
C MET A 54 -10.37 -10.10 0.82
N THR A 55 -9.71 -10.72 1.80
CA THR A 55 -10.45 -11.31 2.93
C THR A 55 -11.11 -10.21 3.79
N GLY A 56 -12.17 -10.56 4.52
CA GLY A 56 -12.86 -9.61 5.42
C GLY A 56 -11.93 -9.01 6.49
N ASP A 57 -10.98 -9.80 7.00
CA ASP A 57 -9.98 -9.31 7.96
C ASP A 57 -8.98 -8.35 7.30
N ALA A 58 -8.61 -8.59 6.04
CA ALA A 58 -7.77 -7.69 5.27
C ALA A 58 -8.47 -6.35 4.99
N LEU A 59 -9.77 -6.37 4.65
CA LEU A 59 -10.61 -5.17 4.53
C LEU A 59 -10.64 -4.38 5.83
N ARG A 60 -10.81 -5.06 6.97
CA ARG A 60 -10.78 -4.39 8.28
C ARG A 60 -9.41 -3.73 8.54
N ARG A 61 -8.32 -4.44 8.23
CA ARG A 61 -6.96 -3.96 8.45
C ARG A 61 -6.64 -2.73 7.58
N ASP A 62 -7.08 -2.74 6.33
CA ASP A 62 -6.99 -1.61 5.41
C ASP A 62 -7.69 -0.37 5.99
N LEU A 63 -8.93 -0.53 6.44
CA LEU A 63 -9.70 0.57 7.04
C LEU A 63 -9.04 1.11 8.31
N GLU A 64 -8.56 0.23 9.20
CA GLU A 64 -7.84 0.63 10.41
C GLU A 64 -6.58 1.46 10.08
N TYR A 65 -5.82 1.03 9.07
CA TYR A 65 -4.62 1.75 8.63
C TYR A 65 -4.94 3.07 7.92
N GLY A 66 -5.94 3.08 7.04
CA GLY A 66 -6.41 4.31 6.39
C GLY A 66 -6.89 5.35 7.41
N LEU A 67 -7.58 4.92 8.46
CA LEU A 67 -8.00 5.79 9.56
C LEU A 67 -6.82 6.31 10.39
N SER A 68 -5.81 5.48 10.68
CA SER A 68 -4.63 5.91 11.45
C SER A 68 -3.82 6.98 10.70
N LYS A 69 -3.84 6.94 9.36
CA LYS A 69 -3.14 7.90 8.50
C LYS A 69 -3.92 9.16 8.17
N LEU A 70 -5.16 9.34 8.67
CA LEU A 70 -6.00 10.53 8.43
C LEU A 70 -5.28 11.88 8.68
N GLY A 71 -4.46 11.95 9.75
CA GLY A 71 -3.68 13.16 10.07
C GLY A 71 -2.47 13.39 9.15
N GLU A 72 -2.00 12.34 8.47
CA GLU A 72 -0.79 12.34 7.66
C GLU A 72 -1.07 12.22 6.15
N PHE A 73 -2.33 12.25 5.70
CA PHE A 73 -2.66 12.15 4.27
C PHE A 73 -1.92 13.18 3.41
N HIS A 74 -1.60 14.36 3.96
CA HIS A 74 -0.87 15.39 3.26
C HIS A 74 0.55 14.98 2.84
N ARG A 75 1.11 13.93 3.47
CA ARG A 75 2.45 13.38 3.22
C ARG A 75 2.46 12.45 2.00
N PHE A 76 1.29 11.92 1.62
CA PHE A 76 1.13 11.10 0.42
C PHE A 76 0.83 11.99 -0.78
N LYS A 77 1.87 12.61 -1.36
CA LYS A 77 1.70 13.65 -2.39
C LYS A 77 1.15 13.12 -3.71
N ARG A 78 1.43 11.87 -4.03
CA ARG A 78 1.02 11.24 -5.29
C ARG A 78 0.65 9.79 -5.05
N ALA A 79 -0.43 9.36 -5.68
CA ALA A 79 -0.82 7.97 -5.75
C ALA A 79 -1.01 7.59 -7.21
N ALA A 80 -0.38 6.50 -7.62
CA ALA A 80 -0.58 5.85 -8.91
C ALA A 80 -1.15 4.46 -8.63
N VAL A 81 -2.31 4.18 -9.20
CA VAL A 81 -2.95 2.87 -9.11
C VAL A 81 -3.01 2.29 -10.51
N ILE A 82 -2.40 1.13 -10.70
CA ILE A 82 -2.46 0.36 -11.95
C ILE A 82 -3.48 -0.74 -11.71
N THR A 83 -4.52 -0.74 -12.52
CA THR A 83 -5.54 -1.79 -12.52
C THR A 83 -5.66 -2.36 -13.92
N ASP A 84 -6.25 -3.55 -14.03
CA ASP A 84 -6.72 -4.02 -15.32
C ASP A 84 -8.02 -3.30 -15.73
N LYS A 85 -8.54 -3.65 -16.90
CA LYS A 85 -9.66 -2.95 -17.53
C LYS A 85 -11.04 -3.41 -17.00
N GLN A 86 -11.11 -4.44 -16.16
CA GLN A 86 -12.37 -5.16 -15.93
C GLN A 86 -13.45 -4.32 -15.24
#